data_AF-A0A0G4KY58-F1
#
_entry.id   AF-A0A0G4KY58-F1
#
_cell.length_a   1.000
_cell.length_b   1.000
_cell.length_c   1.000
_cell.angle_alpha   90.00
_cell.angle_beta   90.00
_cell.angle_gamma   90.00
#
_symmetry.space_group_name_H-M   'P 1'
#
loop_
_entity.id
_entity.type
_entity.pdbx_description
1 polymer ?
#
loop_
_entity_poly.entity_id
_entity_poly.type
_entity_poly.pdbx_seq_one_letter_code
_entity_poly.pdbx_strand_id
1 'polypeptide(L)' 'MAGRYHIYASYACPWAHRTLITRRLKGLDDMISFSVVHWHLGEKGWRFVEKGEDVPGDN' A
#
# COMPACT_ATOMS: atom_id res chain seq x y z
N MET A 1 4.99 -7.98 -18.90
CA MET A 1 5.44 -6.57 -19.03
C MET A 1 5.49 -5.98 -17.64
N ALA A 2 6.62 -5.40 -17.24
CA ALA A 2 6.74 -4.63 -15.99
C ALA A 2 5.99 -3.28 -16.12
N GLY A 3 5.52 -2.73 -15.01
CA GLY A 3 4.88 -1.40 -14.97
C GLY A 3 3.40 -1.33 -15.39
N ARG A 4 2.73 -2.47 -15.61
CA ARG A 4 1.29 -2.50 -15.95
C ARG A 4 0.37 -2.48 -14.71
N TYR A 5 0.79 -3.11 -13.62
CA TYR A 5 -0.04 -3.32 -12.44
C TYR A 5 0.49 -2.54 -11.24
N HIS A 6 -0.43 -2.02 -10.44
CA HIS A 6 -0.14 -1.28 -9.21
C HIS A 6 -1.05 -1.77 -8.09
N ILE A 7 -0.49 -1.97 -6.89
CA ILE A 7 -1.24 -2.37 -5.70
C ILE A 7 -1.48 -1.15 -4.81
N TYR A 8 -2.74 -0.89 -4.45
CA TYR A 8 -3.07 0.03 -3.37
C TYR A 8 -3.31 -0.78 -2.09
N ALA A 9 -2.59 -0.48 -1.02
CA ALA A 9 -2.61 -1.27 0.20
C ALA A 9 -2.64 -0.39 1.46
N SER A 10 -3.11 -0.95 2.57
CA SER A 10 -2.94 -0.37 3.90
C SER A 10 -2.12 -1.35 4.74
N TYR A 11 -1.09 -0.86 5.42
CA TYR A 11 -0.31 -1.71 6.35
C TYR A 11 -1.14 -2.21 7.53
N ALA A 12 -2.23 -1.52 7.89
CA ALA A 12 -3.13 -1.93 8.96
C ALA A 12 -4.06 -3.09 8.56
N CYS A 13 -4.18 -3.40 7.26
CA CYS A 13 -5.15 -4.36 6.74
C CYS A 13 -4.52 -5.76 6.56
N PRO A 14 -4.99 -6.80 7.28
CA PRO A 14 -4.42 -8.15 7.16
C PRO A 14 -4.63 -8.77 5.78
N TRP A 15 -5.68 -8.33 5.06
CA TRP A 15 -5.96 -8.80 3.71
C TRP A 15 -4.96 -8.23 2.70
N ALA A 16 -4.69 -6.92 2.78
CA ALA A 16 -3.68 -6.27 1.93
C ALA A 16 -2.28 -6.79 2.26
N HIS A 17 -2.00 -7.08 3.52
CA HIS A 17 -0.70 -7.60 3.94
C HIS A 17 -0.35 -8.93 3.26
N ARG A 18 -1.34 -9.80 2.96
CA ARG A 18 -1.12 -11.05 2.20
C ARG A 18 -0.56 -10.80 0.81
N THR A 19 -1.05 -9.77 0.12
CA THR A 19 -0.60 -9.45 -1.25
C THR A 19 0.81 -8.88 -1.22
N LEU A 20 1.13 -8.04 -0.23
CA LEU A 20 2.48 -7.49 -0.04
C LEU A 20 3.52 -8.57 0.32
N ILE A 21 3.19 -9.49 1.23
CA ILE A 21 4.05 -10.65 1.53
C ILE A 21 4.28 -11.47 0.26
N THR A 22 3.21 -11.82 -0.46
CA THR A 22 3.30 -12.66 -1.66
C THR A 22 4.12 -11.98 -2.75
N ARG A 23 3.92 -10.67 -2.96
CA ARG A 23 4.71 -9.84 -3.89
C ARG A 23 6.20 -9.98 -3.60
N ARG A 24 6.60 -9.87 -2.32
CA ARG A 24 8.01 -10.00 -1.92
C ARG A 24 8.53 -11.43 -2.05
N LEU A 25 7.80 -12.42 -1.56
CA LEU A 25 8.19 -13.84 -1.65
C LEU A 25 8.31 -14.35 -3.08
N LYS A 26 7.59 -13.75 -4.03
CA LYS A 26 7.65 -14.08 -5.46
C LYS A 26 8.62 -13.20 -6.24
N GLY A 27 9.35 -12.29 -5.59
CA GLY A 27 10.31 -11.40 -6.25
C GLY A 27 9.67 -10.48 -7.28
N LEU A 28 8.44 -10.04 -7.06
CA LEU A 28 7.68 -9.20 -8.00
C LEU A 28 7.97 -7.70 -7.80
N ASP A 29 9.03 -7.36 -7.08
CA ASP A 29 9.32 -5.99 -6.65
C ASP A 29 9.44 -5.01 -7.83
N ASP A 30 10.15 -5.44 -8.87
CA ASP A 30 10.42 -4.64 -10.08
C ASP A 30 9.27 -4.63 -11.09
N MET A 31 8.27 -5.51 -10.92
CA MET A 31 7.16 -5.67 -11.87
C MET A 31 5.88 -4.97 -11.42
N ILE A 32 5.63 -4.96 -10.11
CA ILE A 32 4.39 -4.46 -9.51
C ILE A 32 4.76 -3.43 -8.47
N SER A 33 4.49 -2.16 -8.76
CA SER A 33 4.62 -1.08 -7.78
C SER A 33 3.45 -1.09 -6.79
N PHE A 34 3.61 -0.41 -5.67
CA PHE A 34 2.52 -0.24 -4.71
C PHE A 34 2.55 1.14 -4.06
N SER A 35 1.40 1.60 -3.61
CA SER A 35 1.23 2.80 -2.79
C SER A 35 0.45 2.45 -1.54
N VAL A 36 0.80 3.10 -0.44
CA VAL A 36 0.16 2.87 0.86
C VAL A 36 -0.84 3.98 1.13
N VAL A 37 -2.04 3.59 1.57
CA VAL A 37 -3.07 4.53 2.04
C VAL A 37 -2.90 4.79 3.53
N HIS A 38 -3.39 5.94 3.97
CA HIS A 38 -3.42 6.34 5.37
C HIS A 38 -4.00 5.24 6.26
N TRP A 39 -3.41 4.98 7.43
CA TRP A 39 -3.79 3.89 8.34
C TRP A 39 -5.18 4.07 8.96
N HIS A 40 -5.60 5.33 9.20
CA HIS A 40 -6.92 5.66 9.72
C HIS A 40 -7.99 5.58 8.62
N LEU A 41 -8.98 4.73 8.84
CA LEU A 41 -10.16 4.62 7.98
C LEU A 41 -11.18 5.69 8.38
N GLY A 42 -11.32 6.73 7.56
CA GLY A 42 -12.32 7.78 7.78
C GLY A 42 -13.72 7.37 7.30
N GLU A 43 -14.72 8.22 7.56
CA GLU A 43 -16.11 7.99 7.13
C GLU A 43 -16.27 7.87 5.61
N LYS A 44 -15.39 8.53 4.83
CA LYS A 44 -15.35 8.43 3.37
C LYS A 44 -14.45 7.28 2.85
N GLY A 45 -13.98 6.43 3.75
CA GLY A 45 -13.10 5.31 3.43
C GLY A 45 -11.62 5.67 3.50
N TRP A 46 -10.82 4.88 2.78
CA TRP A 46 -9.36 5.04 2.72
C TRP A 46 -8.99 6.30 1.93
N ARG A 47 -7.92 6.97 2.37
CA ARG A 47 -7.35 8.16 1.70
C ARG A 47 -5.83 8.09 1.65
N PHE A 48 -5.22 8.91 0.82
CA PHE A 48 -3.77 9.14 0.88
C PHE A 48 -3.44 10.17 1.96
N VAL A 49 -2.17 10.18 2.38
CA VAL A 49 -1.62 11.14 3.33
C VAL A 49 -1.54 12.52 2.66
N GLU A 50 -1.85 13.56 3.43
CA GLU A 50 -1.72 14.93 2.95
C GLU A 50 -0.33 15.49 3.22
N LYS A 51 0.12 16.44 2.40
CA LYS A 51 1.44 17.04 2.54
C LYS A 51 1.55 17.77 3.89
N GLY A 52 2.44 17.28 4.76
CA GLY A 52 2.71 17.87 6.08
C GLY A 52 2.05 17.14 7.25
N GLU A 53 1.33 16.04 7.00
CA GLU A 53 0.79 15.17 8.04
C GLU A 53 1.90 14.26 8.59
N ASP A 54 2.11 14.25 9.91
CA ASP A 54 3.07 13.36 10.57
C ASP A 54 2.37 12.02 10.88
N VAL A 55 2.68 11.00 10.09
CA VAL A 55 2.08 9.66 10.21
C VAL A 55 3.15 8.59 10.33
N PRO A 56 2.90 7.53 11.13
CA PRO A 56 3.85 6.45 11.29
C PRO A 56 3.98 5.59 10.02
N GLY A 57 5.23 5.26 9.67
CA GLY A 57 5.58 4.39 8.55
C GLY A 57 5.75 5.13 7.21
N ASP A 58 6.08 4.38 6.16
CA ASP A 58 6.20 4.93 4.80
C ASP A 58 4.79 5.15 4.21
N ASN A 59 4.19 6.32 4.45
CA ASN A 59 2.92 6.75 3.86
C ASN A 59 3.00 8.16 3.26
#